data_AF-A0A940RA06-F1
#
_entry.id   AF-A0A940RA06-F1
#
_cell.length_a   1.000
_cell.length_b   1.000
_cell.length_c   1.000
_cell.angle_alpha   90.00
_cell.angle_beta   90.00
_cell.angle_gamma   90.00
#
_symmetry.space_group_name_H-M   'P 1'
#
loop_
_entity.id
_entity.type
_entity.pdbx_description
1 polymer ?
#
loop_
_entity_poly.entity_id
_entity_poly.type
_entity_poly.pdbx_seq_one_letter_code
_entity_poly.pdbx_strand_id
1 'polypeptide(L)'
;MKNIIMALVVLGSINAFAEEGKNHPCKEVKTACEAAGFKQGEHKNKKGLWKDCVEPVMNGKSVSGVNVSSNVISACKVKKAEHHAANEKSQ
;
A
#
# COMPACT_ATOMS: atom_id res chain seq x y z
N MET A 1 32.32 40.52 18.65
CA MET A 1 32.70 39.09 18.69
C MET A 1 31.42 38.28 18.60
N LYS A 2 31.41 37.34 17.66
CA LYS A 2 30.25 36.84 16.93
C LYS A 2 29.89 35.47 17.47
N ASN A 3 28.98 35.42 18.44
CA ASN A 3 28.50 34.16 19.01
C ASN A 3 27.12 33.87 18.41
N ILE A 4 27.13 33.21 17.26
CA ILE A 4 25.93 32.73 16.59
C ILE A 4 25.42 31.52 17.38
N ILE A 5 24.26 31.72 18.02
CA ILE A 5 23.36 30.67 18.48
C ILE A 5 22.59 30.14 17.26
N MET A 6 22.13 28.88 17.35
CA MET A 6 21.25 28.14 16.43
C MET A 6 22.00 27.40 15.32
N ALA A 7 21.71 26.13 15.02
CA ALA A 7 20.52 25.36 15.30
C ALA A 7 20.86 23.88 15.52
N LEU A 8 20.06 23.24 16.37
CA LEU A 8 19.96 21.79 16.50
C LEU A 8 19.85 21.13 15.12
N VAL A 9 20.84 20.31 14.77
CA VAL A 9 20.74 19.36 13.67
C VAL A 9 19.80 18.26 14.12
N VAL A 10 18.53 18.35 13.70
CA VAL A 10 17.54 17.30 13.91
C VAL A 10 17.94 16.10 13.05
N LEU A 11 18.62 15.13 13.66
CA LEU A 11 18.78 13.78 13.13
C LEU A 11 17.41 13.08 13.19
N GLY A 12 16.54 13.42 12.24
CA GLY A 12 15.29 12.71 12.00
C GLY A 12 15.57 11.40 11.27
N SER A 13 16.06 10.38 11.98
CA SER A 13 16.02 9.00 11.49
C SER A 13 14.58 8.52 11.55
N ILE A 14 13.83 8.78 10.48
CA ILE A 14 12.57 8.09 10.22
C ILE A 14 12.89 6.60 10.10
N ASN A 15 12.62 5.84 11.16
CA ASN A 15 12.57 4.39 11.09
C ASN A 15 11.45 4.06 10.10
N ALA A 16 11.84 3.70 8.87
CA ALA A 16 10.98 2.96 7.99
C ALA A 16 10.67 1.64 8.72
N PHE A 17 9.46 1.53 9.27
CA PHE A 17 8.96 0.27 9.80
C PHE A 17 8.81 -0.70 8.63
N ALA A 18 9.92 -1.34 8.27
CA ALA A 18 9.91 -2.59 7.54
C ALA A 18 9.41 -3.64 8.53
N GLU A 19 8.09 -3.75 8.66
CA GLU A 19 7.50 -4.92 9.28
C GLU A 19 7.77 -6.10 8.34
N GLU A 20 8.89 -6.78 8.60
CA GLU A 20 9.22 -8.11 8.11
C GLU A 20 8.27 -9.14 8.73
N GLY A 21 6.99 -8.98 8.43
CA GLY A 21 5.99 -10.02 8.60
C GLY A 21 5.86 -10.73 7.27
N LYS A 22 5.83 -12.07 7.30
CA LYS A 22 5.51 -12.95 6.15
C LYS A 22 4.10 -12.72 5.55
N ASN A 23 3.46 -11.61 5.87
CA ASN A 23 2.18 -11.15 5.33
C ASN A 23 2.46 -10.12 4.24
N HIS A 24 2.21 -10.52 2.99
CA HIS A 24 2.21 -9.57 1.88
C HIS A 24 0.95 -8.69 2.02
N PRO A 25 1.06 -7.41 2.37
CA PRO A 25 -0.12 -6.57 2.66
C PRO A 25 -1.05 -6.46 1.44
N CYS A 26 -0.50 -6.46 0.23
CA CYS A 26 -1.30 -6.50 -0.99
C CYS A 26 -2.08 -7.81 -1.20
N LYS A 27 -1.58 -8.93 -0.66
CA LYS A 27 -2.28 -10.22 -0.68
C LYS A 27 -3.50 -10.18 0.24
N GLU A 28 -3.39 -9.54 1.40
CA GLU A 28 -4.52 -9.32 2.30
C GLU A 28 -5.64 -8.52 1.62
N VAL A 29 -5.28 -7.42 0.95
CA VAL A 29 -6.25 -6.63 0.15
C VAL A 29 -6.93 -7.49 -0.91
N LYS A 30 -6.13 -8.30 -1.65
CA LYS A 30 -6.64 -9.21 -2.67
C LYS A 30 -7.61 -10.24 -2.07
N THR A 31 -7.26 -10.86 -0.95
CA THR A 31 -8.10 -11.86 -0.29
C THR A 31 -9.39 -11.26 0.23
N ALA A 32 -9.37 -10.05 0.79
CA ALA A 32 -10.58 -9.35 1.20
C ALA A 32 -11.50 -9.05 0.01
N CYS A 33 -10.94 -8.64 -1.12
CA CYS A 33 -11.69 -8.47 -2.37
C CYS A 33 -12.30 -9.78 -2.89
N GLU A 34 -11.54 -10.88 -2.85
CA GLU A 34 -12.04 -12.20 -3.25
C GLU A 34 -13.18 -12.67 -2.34
N ALA A 35 -13.07 -12.44 -1.03
CA ALA A 35 -14.10 -12.76 -0.05
C ALA A 35 -15.38 -11.93 -0.26
N ALA A 36 -15.25 -10.68 -0.73
CA ALA A 36 -16.39 -9.84 -1.12
C ALA A 36 -17.01 -10.24 -2.48
N GLY A 37 -16.47 -11.26 -3.15
CA GLY A 37 -17.00 -11.81 -4.40
C GLY A 37 -16.43 -11.17 -5.66
N PHE A 38 -15.36 -10.37 -5.55
CA PHE A 38 -14.63 -9.87 -6.71
C PHE A 38 -13.68 -10.95 -7.25
N LYS A 39 -13.67 -11.15 -8.56
CA LYS A 39 -12.87 -12.21 -9.20
C LYS A 39 -12.06 -11.64 -10.36
N GLN A 40 -10.94 -12.29 -10.66
CA GLN A 40 -10.12 -11.92 -11.80
C GLN A 40 -10.90 -12.20 -13.09
N GLY A 41 -10.91 -11.24 -14.02
CA GLY A 41 -11.64 -11.33 -15.29
C GLY A 41 -13.11 -10.86 -15.23
N GLU A 42 -13.70 -10.71 -14.04
CA GLU A 42 -15.11 -10.33 -13.85
C GLU A 42 -15.35 -8.80 -13.92
N HIS A 43 -14.42 -8.02 -14.49
CA HIS A 43 -14.58 -6.56 -14.63
C HIS A 43 -15.79 -6.19 -15.49
N LYS A 44 -16.14 -7.03 -16.48
CA LYS A 44 -17.35 -6.84 -17.30
C LYS A 44 -18.64 -6.78 -16.47
N ASN A 45 -18.65 -7.42 -15.30
CA ASN A 45 -19.77 -7.43 -14.35
C ASN A 45 -19.58 -6.43 -13.19
N LYS A 46 -18.63 -5.49 -13.30
CA LYS A 46 -18.19 -4.59 -12.20
C LYS A 46 -17.72 -5.32 -10.94
N LYS A 47 -17.28 -6.58 -11.10
CA LYS A 47 -16.76 -7.44 -10.02
C LYS A 47 -15.32 -7.84 -10.30
N GLY A 48 -14.60 -7.03 -11.07
CA GLY A 48 -13.19 -7.24 -11.36
C GLY A 48 -12.34 -7.06 -10.11
N LEU A 49 -11.58 -8.10 -9.79
CA LEU A 49 -10.71 -8.12 -8.61
C LEU A 49 -9.81 -6.88 -8.52
N TRP A 50 -9.14 -6.53 -9.62
CA TRP A 50 -8.19 -5.43 -9.61
C TRP A 50 -8.85 -4.06 -9.78
N LYS A 51 -9.52 -3.84 -10.91
CA LYS A 51 -10.11 -2.56 -11.31
C LYS A 51 -11.25 -2.09 -10.39
N ASP A 52 -12.09 -3.01 -9.93
CA ASP A 52 -13.31 -2.64 -9.17
C ASP A 52 -13.13 -2.77 -7.66
N CYS A 53 -12.12 -3.51 -7.19
CA CYS A 53 -11.86 -3.67 -5.77
C CYS A 53 -10.48 -3.20 -5.32
N VAL A 54 -9.40 -3.86 -5.76
CA VAL A 54 -8.06 -3.57 -5.21
C VAL A 54 -7.62 -2.13 -5.52
N GLU A 55 -7.80 -1.65 -6.75
CA GLU A 55 -7.46 -0.28 -7.15
C GLU A 55 -8.20 0.80 -6.34
N PRO A 56 -9.54 0.77 -6.22
CA PRO A 56 -10.26 1.74 -5.39
C PRO A 56 -9.91 1.62 -3.90
N VAL A 57 -9.75 0.41 -3.34
CA VAL A 57 -9.34 0.20 -1.94
C VAL A 57 -7.96 0.80 -1.69
N MET A 58 -7.01 0.55 -2.60
CA MET A 58 -5.69 1.18 -2.54
C MET A 58 -5.80 2.70 -2.66
N ASN A 59 -6.71 3.25 -3.46
CA ASN A 59 -6.94 4.70 -3.51
C ASN A 59 -7.69 5.27 -2.28
N GLY A 60 -7.97 4.45 -1.27
CA GLY A 60 -8.67 4.87 -0.04
C GLY A 60 -10.19 4.96 -0.21
N LYS A 61 -10.75 4.39 -1.28
CA LYS A 61 -12.20 4.25 -1.44
C LYS A 61 -12.66 2.99 -0.74
N SER A 62 -13.76 3.09 0.00
CA SER A 62 -14.45 1.94 0.57
C SER A 62 -15.15 1.14 -0.53
N VAL A 63 -14.98 -0.18 -0.52
CA VAL A 63 -15.67 -1.10 -1.42
C VAL A 63 -16.61 -1.97 -0.60
N SER A 64 -17.83 -2.16 -1.08
CA SER A 64 -18.86 -2.91 -0.35
C SER A 64 -18.40 -4.35 -0.07
N GLY A 65 -18.52 -4.80 1.18
CA GLY A 65 -18.09 -6.12 1.63
C GLY A 65 -16.58 -6.27 1.87
N VAL A 66 -15.78 -5.22 1.63
CA VAL A 66 -14.33 -5.26 1.78
C VAL A 66 -13.93 -4.43 2.98
N ASN A 67 -13.39 -5.09 4.00
CA ASN A 67 -12.87 -4.44 5.19
C ASN A 67 -11.37 -4.72 5.30
N VAL A 68 -10.57 -3.68 5.07
CA VAL A 68 -9.11 -3.74 5.16
C VAL A 68 -8.64 -2.51 5.95
N SER A 69 -7.71 -2.72 6.89
CA SER A 69 -7.20 -1.61 7.71
C SER A 69 -6.36 -0.64 6.86
N SER A 70 -6.37 0.63 7.24
CA SER A 70 -5.57 1.67 6.59
C SER A 70 -4.06 1.38 6.64
N ASN A 71 -3.60 0.66 7.67
CA ASN A 71 -2.21 0.22 7.78
C ASN A 71 -1.85 -0.76 6.65
N VAL A 72 -2.69 -1.77 6.41
CA VAL A 72 -2.49 -2.74 5.31
C VAL A 72 -2.53 -2.07 3.94
N ILE A 73 -3.43 -1.09 3.75
CA ILE A 73 -3.49 -0.30 2.51
C ILE A 73 -2.20 0.49 2.30
N SER A 74 -1.69 1.14 3.35
CA SER A 74 -0.45 1.94 3.29
C SER A 74 0.77 1.06 3.05
N ALA A 75 0.88 -0.06 3.75
CA ALA A 75 1.95 -1.05 3.56
C ALA A 75 1.92 -1.64 2.15
N CYS A 76 0.74 -1.91 1.58
CA CYS A 76 0.61 -2.36 0.19
C CYS A 76 1.07 -1.29 -0.83
N LYS A 77 0.78 -0.01 -0.60
CA LYS A 77 1.28 1.07 -1.46
C LYS A 77 2.79 1.15 -1.47
N VAL A 78 3.41 1.07 -0.30
CA VAL A 78 4.88 1.07 -0.16
C VAL A 78 5.47 -0.13 -0.89
N LYS A 79 4.96 -1.34 -0.65
CA LYS A 79 5.39 -2.55 -1.38
C LYS A 79 5.19 -2.48 -2.88
N LYS A 80 4.11 -1.87 -3.35
CA LYS A 80 3.86 -1.63 -4.78
C LYS A 80 4.92 -0.69 -5.35
N ALA A 81 5.22 0.43 -4.68
CA ALA A 81 6.25 1.35 -5.10
C ALA A 81 7.64 0.70 -5.14
N GLU A 82 7.97 -0.12 -4.14
CA GLU A 82 9.20 -0.94 -4.12
C GLU A 82 9.27 -1.91 -5.30
N HIS A 83 8.17 -2.61 -5.61
CA HIS A 83 8.11 -3.53 -6.77
C HIS A 83 8.25 -2.81 -8.10
N HIS A 84 7.66 -1.61 -8.25
CA HIS A 84 7.83 -0.78 -9.45
C HIS A 84 9.28 -0.30 -9.58
N ALA A 85 9.90 0.17 -8.49
CA ALA A 85 11.31 0.59 -8.48
C ALA A 85 12.27 -0.58 -8.72
N ALA A 86 11.93 -1.79 -8.26
CA ALA A 86 12.71 -2.99 -8.51
C ALA A 86 12.58 -3.49 -9.96
N ASN A 87 11.41 -3.30 -10.60
CA ASN A 87 11.22 -3.61 -12.02
C ASN A 87 11.92 -2.58 -12.94
N GLU A 88 12.00 -1.32 -12.54
CA GLU A 88 12.76 -0.29 -13.27
C GLU A 88 14.27 -0.58 -13.28
N LYS A 89 14.81 -1.21 -12.23
CA LYS A 89 16.22 -1.66 -12.19
C LYS A 89 16.47 -2.98 -12.92
N SER A 90 15.44 -3.57 -13.53
CA SER A 90 15.54 -4.81 -14.31
C SER A 90 15.33 -4.59 -15.81
N GLN A 91 15.33 -3.33 -16.27
CA GLN A 91 15.28 -2.95 -17.69
C GLN A 91 16.55 -2.23 -18.12
#